data_AF-A0A5S4H4B7-F1
#
_entry.id   AF-A0A5S4H4B7-F1
#
_cell.length_a   1.000
_cell.length_b   1.000
_cell.length_c   1.000
_cell.angle_alpha   90.00
_cell.angle_beta   90.00
_cell.angle_gamma   90.00
#
_symmetry.space_group_name_H-M   'P 1'
#
loop_
_entity.id
_entity.type
_entity.pdbx_description
1 polymer ?
#
loop_
_entity_poly.entity_id
_entity_poly.type
_entity_poly.pdbx_seq_one_letter_code
_entity_poly.pdbx_strand_id
1 'polypeptide(L)' 'MEIDAAVIGEDSRLFDELGLDSTTVLGLLMTIEEEIGIEFDTGTLEQHHFETVGTLAAYVEEQAAEQAGE' A
#
# COMPACT_ATOMS: atom_id res chain seq x y z
N MET A 1 -12.89 -2.28 15.09
CA MET A 1 -11.67 -2.25 15.93
C MET A 1 -10.81 -1.15 15.35
N GLU A 2 -10.34 -0.23 16.17
CA GLU A 2 -9.33 0.76 15.75
C GLU A 2 -7.97 0.08 16.00
N ILE A 3 -7.19 -0.16 14.94
CA ILE A 3 -5.83 -0.68 15.06
C ILE A 3 -4.90 0.52 15.21
N ASP A 4 -4.09 0.53 16.28
CA ASP A 4 -3.09 1.58 16.48
C ASP A 4 -2.01 1.50 15.40
N ALA A 5 -1.82 2.57 14.63
CA ALA A 5 -0.76 2.64 13.63
C ALA A 5 0.64 2.40 14.23
N ALA A 6 0.83 2.71 15.52
CA ALA A 6 2.09 2.49 16.24
C ALA A 6 2.46 1.01 16.42
N VAL A 7 1.51 0.08 16.27
CA VAL A 7 1.77 -1.37 16.32
C VAL A 7 1.84 -2.01 14.94
N ILE A 8 1.55 -1.24 13.88
CA ILE A 8 1.65 -1.69 12.49
C ILE A 8 3.12 -1.58 12.08
N GLY A 9 3.72 -2.73 11.76
CA GLY A 9 5.10 -2.82 11.27
C GLY A 9 5.16 -3.25 9.82
N GLU A 10 6.38 -3.31 9.29
CA GLU A 10 6.67 -3.73 7.92
C GLU A 10 6.23 -5.18 7.67
N ASP A 11 6.42 -6.06 8.67
CA ASP A 11 6.02 -7.46 8.61
C ASP A 11 4.51 -7.70 8.83
N SER A 12 3.74 -6.65 9.15
CA SER A 12 2.32 -6.79 9.46
C SER A 12 1.53 -7.20 8.21
N ARG A 13 0.76 -8.28 8.32
CA ARG A 13 -0.02 -8.83 7.21
C ARG A 13 -1.30 -8.02 6.95
N LEU A 14 -1.44 -7.54 5.72
CA LEU A 14 -2.58 -6.70 5.32
C LEU A 14 -3.92 -7.44 5.48
N PHE A 15 -4.03 -8.67 4.95
CA PHE A 15 -5.27 -9.45 5.03
C PHE A 15 -5.48 -10.13 6.39
N ASP A 16 -4.43 -10.69 6.97
CA ASP A 16 -4.54 -11.59 8.13
C ASP A 16 -4.57 -10.83 9.45
N GLU A 17 -3.73 -9.79 9.60
CA GLU A 17 -3.64 -9.00 10.83
C GLU A 17 -4.47 -7.72 10.76
N LEU A 18 -4.43 -7.01 9.63
CA LEU A 18 -5.15 -5.75 9.46
C LEU A 18 -6.57 -5.94 8.91
N GLY A 19 -6.91 -7.13 8.42
CA GLY A 19 -8.23 -7.43 7.89
C GLY A 19 -8.58 -6.60 6.64
N LEU A 20 -7.57 -6.16 5.89
CA LEU A 20 -7.75 -5.41 4.65
C LEU A 20 -8.06 -6.36 3.51
N ASP A 21 -9.15 -6.12 2.80
CA ASP A 21 -9.47 -6.82 1.56
C ASP A 21 -8.87 -6.11 0.35
N SER A 22 -8.83 -6.77 -0.82
CA SER A 22 -8.30 -6.19 -2.07
C SER A 22 -8.98 -4.88 -2.43
N THR A 23 -10.31 -4.79 -2.25
CA THR A 23 -11.07 -3.55 -2.46
C THR A 23 -10.63 -2.42 -1.52
N THR A 24 -10.35 -2.74 -0.26
CA THR A 24 -9.94 -1.75 0.75
C THR A 24 -8.52 -1.28 0.49
N VAL A 25 -7.61 -2.17 0.07
CA VAL A 25 -6.25 -1.77 -0.31
C VAL A 25 -6.25 -0.86 -1.53
N LEU A 26 -7.09 -1.12 -2.54
CA LEU A 26 -7.23 -0.21 -3.68
C LEU A 26 -7.72 1.18 -3.24
N GLY A 27 -8.66 1.26 -2.31
CA GLY A 27 -9.09 2.55 -1.74
C GLY A 27 -7.99 3.25 -0.92
N LEU A 28 -7.16 2.47 -0.22
CA LEU A 28 -5.98 3.00 0.48
C LEU A 28 -4.97 3.56 -0.52
N LEU A 29 -4.69 2.85 -1.60
CA LEU A 29 -3.81 3.33 -2.68
C LEU A 29 -4.34 4.63 -3.28
N MET A 30 -5.63 4.73 -3.61
CA MET A 30 -6.24 5.97 -4.09
C MET A 30 -6.06 7.13 -3.09
N THR A 31 -6.20 6.86 -1.79
CA THR A 31 -5.99 7.88 -0.76
C THR A 31 -4.54 8.33 -0.72
N ILE A 32 -3.60 7.40 -0.89
CA ILE A 32 -2.17 7.70 -0.95
C ILE A 32 -1.88 8.53 -2.21
N GLU A 33 -2.37 8.13 -3.39
CA GLU A 33 -2.26 8.89 -4.66
C GLU A 33 -2.66 10.35 -4.47
N GLU A 34 -3.80 10.59 -3.83
CA GLU A 34 -4.30 11.93 -3.54
C GLU A 34 -3.42 12.71 -2.55
N GLU A 35 -2.79 12.03 -1.59
CA GLU A 35 -1.94 12.65 -0.56
C GLU A 35 -0.57 13.07 -1.10
N ILE A 36 0.09 12.17 -1.83
CA ILE A 36 1.42 12.42 -2.39
C ILE A 36 1.38 13.01 -3.82
N GLY A 37 0.20 13.01 -4.45
CA GLY A 37 -0.04 13.62 -5.75
C GLY A 37 0.53 12.84 -6.94
N ILE A 38 0.53 11.51 -6.88
CA ILE A 38 0.98 10.62 -7.97
C ILE A 38 -0.11 9.64 -8.37
N GLU A 39 0.03 8.99 -9.53
CA GLU A 39 -0.85 7.89 -9.97
C GLU A 39 -0.09 6.56 -9.90
N PHE A 40 -0.66 5.54 -9.25
CA PHE A 40 -0.10 4.20 -9.19
C PHE A 40 -0.65 3.32 -10.32
N ASP A 41 0.22 2.52 -10.95
CA ASP A 41 -0.23 1.54 -11.92
C ASP A 41 -0.78 0.28 -11.24
N THR A 42 -2.07 0.30 -10.92
CA THR A 42 -2.75 -0.87 -10.31
C THR A 42 -2.73 -2.14 -11.18
N GLY A 43 -2.31 -2.07 -12.45
CA GLY A 43 -2.09 -3.23 -13.31
C GLY A 43 -0.83 -4.01 -12.97
N THR A 44 0.16 -3.38 -12.33
CA THR A 44 1.37 -4.03 -11.82
C THR A 44 1.20 -4.65 -10.43
N LEU A 45 0.06 -4.44 -9.77
CA LEU A 45 -0.21 -5.01 -8.45
C LEU A 45 -0.38 -6.52 -8.49
N GLU A 46 0.61 -7.24 -7.96
CA GLU A 46 0.56 -8.68 -7.77
C GLU A 46 0.20 -9.07 -6.34
N GLN A 47 -0.16 -10.35 -6.13
CA GLN A 47 -0.53 -10.89 -4.82
C GLN A 47 0.55 -10.65 -3.74
N HIS A 48 1.82 -10.60 -4.12
CA HIS A 48 2.93 -10.42 -3.19
C HIS A 48 2.98 -8.99 -2.60
N HIS A 49 2.54 -7.97 -3.35
CA HIS A 49 2.45 -6.59 -2.83
C HIS A 49 1.46 -6.47 -1.69
N PHE A 50 0.42 -7.32 -1.71
CA PHE A 50 -0.62 -7.34 -0.69
C PHE A 50 -0.32 -8.28 0.50
N GLU A 51 0.88 -8.89 0.57
CA GLU A 51 1.21 -9.78 1.69
C GLU A 51 1.37 -9.01 3.00
N THR A 52 2.11 -7.91 2.98
CA THR A 52 2.47 -7.14 4.17
C THR A 52 2.43 -5.63 3.92
N VAL A 53 2.42 -4.85 5.00
CA VAL A 53 2.53 -3.40 4.91
C VAL A 53 3.85 -2.98 4.26
N GLY A 54 4.95 -3.67 4.57
CA GLY A 54 6.25 -3.40 3.99
C GLY A 54 6.28 -3.62 2.48
N THR A 55 5.66 -4.70 1.98
CA THR A 55 5.58 -4.96 0.53
C THR A 55 4.75 -3.92 -0.21
N LEU A 56 3.66 -3.44 0.40
CA LEU A 56 2.83 -2.38 -0.18
C LEU A 56 3.54 -1.02 -0.14
N ALA A 57 4.23 -0.70 0.97
CA ALA A 57 5.01 0.51 1.11
C ALA A 57 6.17 0.56 0.09
N ALA A 58 6.89 -0.56 -0.09
CA ALA A 58 7.95 -0.66 -1.08
C ALA A 58 7.43 -0.42 -2.51
N TYR A 59 6.25 -0.96 -2.83
CA TYR A 59 5.58 -0.70 -4.12
C TYR A 59 5.25 0.79 -4.30
N VAL A 60 4.69 1.42 -3.27
CA VAL A 60 4.39 2.87 -3.29
C VAL A 60 5.65 3.71 -3.47
N GLU A 61 6.74 3.37 -2.77
CA GLU A 61 8.02 4.07 -2.89
C GLU A 61 8.64 3.92 -4.28
N GLU A 62 8.57 2.73 -4.87
CA GLU A 62 9.05 2.48 -6.24
C GLU A 62 8.31 3.35 -7.25
N GLN A 63 6.97 3.32 -7.22
CA GLN A 63 6.13 4.12 -8.12
C GLN A 63 6.36 5.63 -7.94
N ALA A 64 6.50 6.09 -6.69
CA ALA A 64 6.82 7.48 -6.41
C ALA A 64 8.20 7.88 -6.95
N ALA A 65 9.19 7.00 -6.86
CA ALA A 65 10.52 7.24 -7.38
C ALA A 65 10.55 7.26 -8.91
N GLU A 66 9.78 6.39 -9.57
CA GLU A 66 9.64 6.36 -11.03
C GLU A 66 9.04 7.68 -11.55
N GLN A 67 7.93 8.13 -10.96
CA GLN A 67 7.25 9.37 -11.35
C GLN A 67 8.08 10.63 -11.03
N ALA A 68 8.88 10.61 -9.96
CA ALA A 68 9.76 11.73 -9.61
C ALA A 68 11.02 11.83 -10.48
N GLY A 69 11.34 10.76 -11.22
CA GLY A 69 12.48 10.69 -12.14
C GLY A 69 12.21 11.24 -13.54
N GLU A 70 10.95 11.59 -13.84
CA GLU A 70 10.50 12.11 -15.14
C GLU A 70 10.49 13.65 -15.23
#